data_AF-A0A534WPQ8-F1
#
_entry.id   AF-A0A534WPQ8-F1
#
_cell.length_a   1.000
_cell.length_b   1.000
_cell.length_c   1.000
_cell.angle_alpha   90.00
_cell.angle_beta   90.00
_cell.angle_gamma   90.00
#
_symmetry.space_group_name_H-M   'P 1'
#
loop_
_entity.id
_entity.type
_entity.pdbx_description
1 polymer ?
#
loop_
_entity_poly.entity_id
_entity_poly.type
_entity_poly.pdbx_seq_one_letter_code
_entity_poly.pdbx_strand_id
1 'polypeptide(L)'
;MPTHPVLAAMLAEWKMRGWAEQQERPPGPDDLVVPHPQPTNRGPRVAFGGVRSDHDSYKRLRIDVNALGWRRRRFHDLRRTGITLYREDGAEKDILHLCTHGAPSSDVMELYTSFGWAKLCAQVWPVKIMRKKSNAQSSPPTS
;
A
#
# COMPACT_ATOMS: atom_id res chain seq x y z
N MET A 1 11.53 -2.35 2.95
CA MET A 1 11.03 -0.96 2.82
C MET A 1 10.48 -0.50 4.16
N PRO A 2 10.92 0.63 4.71
CA PRO A 2 10.36 1.21 5.94
C PRO A 2 8.88 1.60 5.75
N THR A 3 8.08 1.43 6.79
CA THR A 3 6.63 1.70 6.75
C THR A 3 6.29 2.96 7.54
N HIS A 4 5.59 3.90 6.91
CA HIS A 4 5.06 5.09 7.58
C HIS A 4 4.01 4.69 8.65
N PRO A 5 3.94 5.36 9.83
CA PRO A 5 2.98 5.02 10.89
C PRO A 5 1.53 4.95 10.45
N VAL A 6 1.11 5.85 9.56
CA VAL A 6 -0.25 5.83 9.01
C VAL A 6 -0.52 4.56 8.23
N LEU A 7 0.42 4.12 7.38
CA LEU A 7 0.30 2.87 6.65
C LEU A 7 0.32 1.67 7.61
N ALA A 8 1.19 1.71 8.62
CA ALA A 8 1.24 0.66 9.65
C ALA A 8 -0.10 0.53 10.39
N ALA A 9 -0.73 1.65 10.77
CA ALA A 9 -2.05 1.66 11.40
C ALA A 9 -3.15 1.14 10.47
N MET A 10 -3.13 1.51 9.19
CA MET A 10 -4.08 1.00 8.20
C MET A 10 -3.92 -0.51 7.97
N LEU A 11 -2.68 -1.00 7.90
CA LEU A 11 -2.39 -2.43 7.76
C LEU A 11 -2.78 -3.22 9.02
N ALA A 12 -2.62 -2.62 10.21
CA ALA A 12 -3.07 -3.23 11.45
C ALA A 12 -4.60 -3.38 11.49
N GLU A 13 -5.36 -2.34 11.15
CA GLU A 13 -6.83 -2.42 11.05
C GLU A 13 -7.27 -3.43 10.00
N TRP A 14 -6.63 -3.41 8.83
CA TRP A 14 -6.84 -4.41 7.80
C TRP A 14 -6.62 -5.83 8.34
N LYS A 15 -5.49 -6.11 9.00
CA LYS A 15 -5.19 -7.43 9.57
C LYS A 15 -6.19 -7.85 10.64
N MET A 16 -6.61 -6.93 11.51
CA MET A 16 -7.50 -7.23 12.65
C MET A 16 -8.95 -7.45 12.23
N ARG A 17 -9.43 -6.74 11.20
CA ARG A 17 -10.85 -6.76 10.81
C ARG A 17 -11.05 -7.10 9.34
N GLY A 18 -10.50 -6.29 8.45
CA GLY A 18 -10.75 -6.40 7.02
C GLY A 18 -10.32 -7.74 6.41
N TRP A 19 -9.27 -8.36 6.96
CA TRP A 19 -8.81 -9.67 6.56
C TRP A 19 -9.89 -10.72 6.74
N ALA A 20 -10.39 -10.89 7.96
CA ALA A 20 -11.38 -11.92 8.28
C ALA A 20 -12.69 -11.67 7.53
N GLU A 21 -13.08 -10.41 7.37
CA GLU A 21 -14.24 -10.02 6.56
C GLU A 21 -14.08 -10.41 5.07
N GLN A 22 -12.89 -10.28 4.50
CA GLN A 22 -12.65 -10.58 3.08
C GLN A 22 -12.29 -12.05 2.82
N GLN A 23 -11.61 -12.71 3.75
CA GLN A 23 -11.04 -14.05 3.57
C GLN A 23 -11.82 -15.14 4.30
N GLU A 24 -12.84 -14.75 5.08
CA GLU A 24 -13.74 -15.65 5.83
C GLU A 24 -12.98 -16.55 6.85
N ARG A 25 -11.76 -16.17 7.22
CA ARG A 25 -10.90 -16.85 8.18
C ARG A 25 -9.86 -15.89 8.77
N PRO A 26 -9.24 -16.19 9.93
CA PRO A 26 -8.14 -15.38 10.46
C PRO A 26 -6.87 -15.45 9.58
N PRO A 27 -5.99 -14.43 9.64
CA PRO A 27 -4.71 -14.42 8.92
C PRO A 27 -3.70 -15.35 9.59
N GLY A 28 -3.05 -16.20 8.79
CA GLY A 28 -1.90 -17.02 9.14
C GLY A 28 -0.56 -16.34 8.79
N PRO A 29 0.57 -16.93 9.20
CA PRO A 29 1.90 -16.38 8.95
C PRO A 29 2.30 -16.40 7.47
N ASP A 30 1.83 -17.38 6.70
CA ASP A 30 2.18 -17.58 5.29
C ASP A 30 1.23 -16.86 4.31
N ASP A 31 0.29 -16.09 4.86
CA ASP A 31 -0.69 -15.38 4.07
C ASP A 31 -0.12 -14.11 3.44
N LEU A 32 -0.50 -13.87 2.18
CA LEU A 32 -0.19 -12.62 1.49
C LEU A 32 -0.84 -11.45 2.22
N VAL A 33 -0.15 -10.33 2.46
CA VAL A 33 -0.71 -9.18 3.20
C VAL A 33 -2.01 -8.64 2.56
N VAL A 34 -2.11 -8.68 1.24
CA VAL A 34 -3.25 -8.14 0.48
C VAL A 34 -3.64 -9.15 -0.63
N PRO A 35 -4.41 -10.21 -0.30
CA PRO A 35 -4.71 -11.31 -1.20
C PRO A 35 -5.86 -10.98 -2.15
N HIS A 36 -6.02 -11.78 -3.19
CA HIS A 36 -7.17 -11.66 -4.10
C HIS A 36 -8.49 -11.98 -3.35
N PRO A 37 -9.51 -11.09 -3.40
CA PRO A 37 -10.83 -11.31 -2.83
C PRO A 37 -11.62 -12.35 -3.63
N GLN A 38 -12.79 -12.73 -3.13
CA GLN A 38 -13.64 -13.73 -3.77
C GLN A 38 -14.00 -13.30 -5.21
N PRO A 39 -13.91 -14.21 -6.20
CA PRO A 39 -14.23 -13.88 -7.58
C PRO A 39 -15.72 -13.60 -7.75
N THR A 40 -16.07 -12.55 -8.49
CA THR A 40 -17.45 -12.05 -8.45
C THR A 40 -18.43 -12.69 -9.39
N ASN A 41 -18.09 -13.27 -10.58
CA ASN A 41 -19.12 -13.89 -11.46
C ASN A 41 -18.63 -14.62 -12.75
N ARG A 42 -17.33 -14.93 -12.97
CA ARG A 42 -16.87 -15.52 -14.27
C ARG A 42 -15.90 -16.71 -14.17
N GLY A 43 -15.92 -17.44 -13.06
CA GLY A 43 -14.93 -18.48 -12.76
C GLY A 43 -13.53 -17.88 -12.48
N PRO A 44 -12.65 -18.59 -11.75
CA PRO A 44 -11.40 -18.00 -11.32
C PRO A 44 -10.37 -17.99 -12.46
N ARG A 45 -9.96 -16.80 -12.92
CA ARG A 45 -8.64 -16.63 -13.56
C ARG A 45 -7.51 -16.55 -12.53
N VAL A 46 -7.86 -16.31 -11.26
CA VAL A 46 -6.97 -16.19 -10.11
C VAL A 46 -7.69 -16.82 -8.92
N ALA A 47 -6.98 -17.62 -8.12
CA ALA A 47 -7.53 -18.26 -6.94
C ALA A 47 -7.90 -17.24 -5.85
N PHE A 48 -8.97 -17.51 -5.10
CA PHE A 48 -9.27 -16.79 -3.87
C PHE A 48 -8.10 -16.94 -2.89
N GLY A 49 -7.70 -15.86 -2.23
CA GLY A 49 -6.49 -15.87 -1.39
C GLY A 49 -5.17 -15.76 -2.19
N GLY A 50 -5.21 -15.86 -3.51
CA GLY A 50 -4.03 -15.86 -4.37
C GLY A 50 -3.40 -14.49 -4.59
N VAL A 51 -2.26 -14.49 -5.29
CA VAL A 51 -1.54 -13.27 -5.68
C VAL A 51 -2.37 -12.44 -6.66
N ARG A 52 -2.49 -11.13 -6.39
CA ARG A 52 -3.15 -10.18 -7.30
C ARG A 52 -2.27 -9.93 -8.52
N SER A 53 -2.85 -9.98 -9.71
CA SER A 53 -2.15 -9.52 -10.92
C SER A 53 -2.12 -8.00 -10.99
N ASP A 54 -1.23 -7.44 -11.81
CA ASP A 54 -1.16 -5.99 -12.08
C ASP A 54 -2.50 -5.44 -12.58
N HIS A 55 -3.19 -6.20 -13.43
CA HIS A 55 -4.51 -5.81 -13.96
C HIS A 55 -5.58 -5.76 -12.87
N ASP A 56 -5.58 -6.71 -11.94
CA ASP A 56 -6.51 -6.73 -10.81
C ASP A 56 -6.24 -5.56 -9.85
N SER A 57 -4.97 -5.35 -9.49
CA SER A 57 -4.54 -4.21 -8.68
C SER A 57 -4.93 -2.87 -9.32
N TYR A 58 -4.78 -2.77 -10.65
CA TYR A 58 -5.20 -1.58 -11.39
C TYR A 58 -6.72 -1.37 -11.38
N LYS A 59 -7.51 -2.45 -11.52
CA LYS A 59 -8.98 -2.37 -11.41
C LYS A 59 -9.42 -1.89 -10.03
N ARG A 60 -8.81 -2.38 -8.95
CA ARG A 60 -9.13 -1.90 -7.60
C ARG A 60 -8.80 -0.43 -7.42
N LEU A 61 -7.61 0.01 -7.85
CA LEU A 61 -7.27 1.43 -7.84
C LEU A 61 -8.33 2.29 -8.54
N ARG A 62 -8.88 1.82 -9.66
CA ARG A 62 -9.96 2.53 -10.36
C ARG A 62 -11.25 2.60 -9.56
N ILE A 63 -11.63 1.53 -8.88
CA ILE A 63 -12.80 1.49 -8.00
C ILE A 63 -12.62 2.50 -6.86
N ASP A 64 -11.45 2.49 -6.21
CA ASP A 64 -11.15 3.39 -5.09
C ASP A 64 -11.15 4.86 -5.52
N VAL A 65 -10.47 5.16 -6.62
CA VAL A 65 -10.42 6.53 -7.20
C VAL A 65 -11.82 7.02 -7.57
N ASN A 66 -12.66 6.17 -8.15
CA ASN A 66 -14.04 6.52 -8.46
C ASN A 66 -14.88 6.76 -7.19
N ALA A 67 -14.74 5.91 -6.17
CA ALA A 67 -15.44 6.07 -4.90
C ALA A 67 -15.05 7.37 -4.17
N LEU A 68 -13.82 7.84 -4.36
CA LEU A 68 -13.34 9.12 -3.86
C LEU A 68 -13.76 10.33 -4.72
N GLY A 69 -14.45 10.11 -5.85
CA GLY A 69 -14.82 11.17 -6.80
C GLY A 69 -13.62 11.78 -7.53
N TRP A 70 -12.51 11.05 -7.64
CA TRP A 70 -11.28 11.54 -8.24
C TRP A 70 -11.18 11.18 -9.73
N ARG A 71 -10.43 11.98 -10.48
CA ARG A 71 -10.07 11.62 -11.87
C ARG A 71 -9.24 10.34 -11.91
N ARG A 72 -9.35 9.59 -13.00
CA ARG A 72 -8.57 8.37 -13.25
C ARG A 72 -7.05 8.60 -13.04
N ARG A 73 -6.40 7.68 -12.32
CA ARG A 73 -4.96 7.64 -12.04
C ARG A 73 -4.30 6.36 -12.55
N ARG A 74 -2.98 6.38 -12.69
CA ARG A 74 -2.14 5.21 -13.02
C ARG A 74 -1.47 4.70 -11.74
N PHE A 75 -1.12 3.41 -11.71
CA PHE A 75 -0.48 2.81 -10.54
C PHE A 75 0.88 3.48 -10.22
N HIS A 76 1.67 3.77 -11.25
CA HIS A 76 2.95 4.49 -11.09
C HIS A 76 2.80 5.93 -10.58
N ASP A 77 1.63 6.54 -10.69
CA ASP A 77 1.40 7.88 -10.15
C ASP A 77 1.55 7.89 -8.62
N LEU A 78 1.17 6.79 -7.95
CA LEU A 78 1.30 6.66 -6.49
C LEU A 78 2.76 6.70 -6.06
N ARG A 79 3.61 5.91 -6.73
CA ARG A 79 5.07 5.90 -6.47
C ARG A 79 5.68 7.27 -6.77
N ARG A 80 5.34 7.87 -7.91
CA ARG A 80 5.85 9.20 -8.30
C ARG A 80 5.49 10.25 -7.25
N THR A 81 4.22 10.33 -6.86
CA THR A 81 3.75 11.27 -5.84
C THR A 81 4.44 11.00 -4.50
N GLY A 82 4.55 9.74 -4.07
CA GLY A 82 5.26 9.39 -2.83
C GLY A 82 6.70 9.89 -2.83
N ILE A 83 7.47 9.59 -3.90
CA ILE A 83 8.86 10.05 -4.03
C ILE A 83 8.95 11.58 -3.97
N THR A 84 8.08 12.30 -4.68
CA THR A 84 8.06 13.76 -4.63
C THR A 84 7.84 14.27 -3.21
N LEU A 85 6.83 13.75 -2.49
CA LEU A 85 6.54 14.18 -1.12
C LEU A 85 7.71 13.88 -0.17
N TYR A 86 8.29 12.67 -0.23
CA TYR A 86 9.45 12.33 0.59
C TYR A 86 10.62 13.28 0.34
N ARG A 87 10.88 13.63 -0.92
CA ARG A 87 11.97 14.54 -1.31
C ARG A 87 11.72 15.98 -0.85
N GLU A 88 10.49 16.46 -0.95
CA GLU A 88 10.09 17.78 -0.46
C GLU A 88 10.24 17.90 1.06
N ASP A 89 9.96 16.82 1.80
CA ASP A 89 10.14 16.74 3.26
C ASP A 89 11.57 16.33 3.68
N GLY A 90 12.55 16.39 2.77
CA GLY A 90 13.98 16.30 3.10
C GLY A 90 14.61 14.91 2.98
N ALA A 91 13.93 13.92 2.39
CA ALA A 91 14.52 12.60 2.17
C ALA A 91 15.73 12.66 1.23
N GLU A 92 16.79 11.97 1.61
CA GLU A 92 18.02 11.83 0.84
C GLU A 92 17.79 10.93 -0.38
N LYS A 93 18.23 11.36 -1.56
CA LYS A 93 17.89 10.75 -2.84
C LYS A 93 18.31 9.29 -2.89
N ASP A 94 19.55 9.01 -2.51
CA ASP A 94 20.18 7.70 -2.71
C ASP A 94 19.61 6.68 -1.72
N ILE A 95 19.34 7.11 -0.48
CA ILE A 95 18.68 6.26 0.53
C ILE A 95 17.21 6.02 0.17
N LEU A 96 16.50 7.03 -0.33
CA LEU A 96 15.12 6.89 -0.79
C LEU A 96 15.02 5.99 -2.04
N HIS A 97 16.02 6.06 -2.93
CA HIS A 97 16.11 5.18 -4.09
C HIS A 97 16.17 3.71 -3.65
N LEU A 98 17.06 3.38 -2.71
CA LEU A 98 17.15 2.05 -2.11
C LEU A 98 15.82 1.60 -1.49
N CYS A 99 15.10 2.51 -0.82
CA CYS A 99 13.80 2.19 -0.21
C CYS A 99 12.69 1.87 -1.22
N THR A 100 12.72 2.48 -2.40
CA THR A 100 11.59 2.50 -3.36
C THR A 100 11.80 1.60 -4.57
N HIS A 101 13.05 1.36 -4.96
CA HIS A 101 13.45 0.57 -6.12
C HIS A 101 14.33 -0.63 -5.76
N GLY A 102 14.86 -0.68 -4.53
CA GLY A 102 15.88 -1.66 -4.16
C GLY A 102 17.27 -1.25 -4.65
N ALA A 103 18.27 -2.09 -4.41
CA ALA A 103 19.63 -1.84 -4.85
C ALA A 103 19.70 -2.03 -6.38
N PRO A 104 20.11 -1.02 -7.18
CA PRO A 104 20.48 -1.21 -8.58
C PRO A 104 21.44 -2.39 -8.76
N SER A 105 21.10 -3.29 -9.67
CA SER A 105 21.91 -4.48 -9.97
C SER A 105 23.26 -4.18 -10.60
N SER A 106 23.50 -2.93 -11.02
CA SER A 106 24.69 -2.50 -11.78
C SER A 106 25.69 -1.66 -10.97
N ASP A 107 25.41 -1.33 -9.71
CA ASP A 107 26.30 -0.48 -8.90
C ASP A 107 27.09 -1.31 -7.88
N VAL A 108 28.38 -1.51 -8.16
CA VAL A 108 29.32 -2.25 -7.29
C VAL A 108 29.51 -1.55 -5.94
N MET A 109 29.36 -0.22 -5.85
CA MET A 109 29.51 0.52 -4.60
C MET A 109 28.35 0.24 -3.62
N GLU A 110 27.16 -0.07 -4.13
CA GLU A 110 26.03 -0.44 -3.29
C GLU A 110 26.22 -1.81 -2.61
N LEU A 111 27.06 -2.70 -3.15
CA LEU A 111 27.44 -3.96 -2.47
C LEU A 111 28.20 -3.72 -1.15
N TYR A 112 28.83 -2.57 -1.00
CA TYR A 112 29.57 -2.17 0.20
C TYR A 112 28.78 -1.22 1.10
N THR A 113 27.62 -0.72 0.63
CA THR A 113 26.88 0.34 1.32
C THR A 113 25.58 -0.23 1.87
N SER A 114 25.57 -0.55 3.16
CA SER A 114 24.34 -0.88 3.88
C SER A 114 23.95 0.24 4.83
N PHE A 115 22.68 0.62 4.81
CA PHE A 115 22.15 1.60 5.76
C PHE A 115 21.41 0.90 6.89
N GLY A 116 21.67 1.34 8.13
CA GLY A 116 20.92 0.86 9.29
C GLY A 116 19.43 1.18 9.16
N TRP A 117 18.57 0.32 9.75
CA TRP A 117 17.11 0.42 9.64
C TRP A 117 16.56 1.80 10.04
N ALA A 118 17.12 2.41 11.10
CA ALA A 118 16.74 3.75 11.54
C ALA A 118 16.94 4.82 10.45
N LYS A 119 18.03 4.71 9.67
CA LYS A 119 18.34 5.67 8.58
C LYS A 119 17.39 5.51 7.40
N LEU A 120 16.92 4.28 7.13
CA LEU A 120 15.88 4.03 6.13
C LEU A 120 14.54 4.60 6.60
N CYS A 121 14.14 4.35 7.85
CA CYS A 121 12.90 4.91 8.42
C CYS A 121 12.86 6.44 8.36
N ALA A 122 13.99 7.10 8.58
CA ALA A 122 14.12 8.56 8.50
C ALA A 122 13.80 9.15 7.12
N GLN A 123 13.77 8.35 6.04
CA GLN A 123 13.42 8.84 4.70
C GLN A 123 11.91 8.89 4.45
N VAL A 124 11.13 8.12 5.21
CA VAL A 124 9.68 7.98 5.00
C VAL A 124 8.90 8.69 6.11
N TRP A 125 9.44 8.71 7.33
CA TRP A 125 8.80 9.30 8.50
C TRP A 125 8.47 10.80 8.41
N PRO A 126 9.30 11.67 7.79
CA PRO A 126 9.05 13.11 7.80
C PRO A 126 7.75 13.53 7.09
N VAL A 127 7.26 12.69 6.18
CA VAL A 127 6.08 13.00 5.37
C VAL A 127 4.83 13.14 6.22
N LYS A 128 4.22 14.33 6.17
CA LYS A 128 3.05 14.68 6.98
C LYS A 128 1.75 14.19 6.35
N ILE A 129 1.49 12.90 6.46
CA ILE A 129 0.22 12.30 6.02
C ILE A 129 -0.66 12.00 7.24
N MET A 130 -1.96 12.21 7.08
CA MET A 130 -2.98 11.86 8.08
C MET A 130 -4.09 11.04 7.44
N ARG A 131 -4.64 10.08 8.19
CA ARG A 131 -5.83 9.36 7.76
C ARG A 131 -7.06 10.25 7.95
N LYS A 132 -7.85 10.41 6.89
CA LYS A 132 -9.16 11.04 6.99
C LYS A 132 -10.08 10.11 7.80
N LYS A 133 -10.67 10.62 8.90
CA LYS A 133 -11.73 9.89 9.62
C LYS A 133 -12.92 9.71 8.66
N SER A 134 -13.45 8.50 8.55
CA SER A 134 -14.70 8.28 7.85
C SER A 134 -15.83 8.97 8.62
N ASN A 135 -16.54 9.90 7.98
CA ASN A 135 -17.83 10.35 8.49
C ASN A 135 -18.82 9.21 8.28
N ALA A 136 -18.95 8.31 9.25
CA ALA A 136 -20.11 7.45 9.35
C ALA A 136 -21.28 8.31 9.84
N GLN A 137 -21.93 9.06 8.95
CA GLN A 137 -23.25 9.60 9.22
C GLN A 137 -24.27 8.52 8.86
N SER A 138 -24.84 7.96 9.92
CA SER A 138 -26.04 7.15 9.97
C SER A 138 -27.22 7.86 9.31
N SER A 139 -27.77 7.29 8.24
CA SER A 139 -29.19 7.50 7.93
C SER A 139 -30.00 6.56 8.82
N PRO A 140 -31.04 7.04 9.54
CA PRO A 140 -31.91 6.16 10.30
C PRO A 140 -32.75 5.31 9.33
N PRO A 141 -33.16 4.08 9.71
CA PRO A 141 -34.08 3.29 8.91
C PRO A 141 -35.43 4.02 8.83
N THR A 142 -35.88 4.30 7.61
CA THR A 142 -37.27 4.70 7.34
C THR A 142 -38.20 3.57 7.74
N SER A 143 -39.10 3.87 8.68
CA SER A 143 -40.23 3.02 9.10
C SER A 143 -41.17 2.66 7.95
#